data_AF-A0A535U4D6-F1
#
_entry.id   AF-A0A535U4D6-F1
#
_cell.length_a   1.000
_cell.length_b   1.000
_cell.length_c   1.000
_cell.angle_alpha   90.00
_cell.angle_beta   90.00
_cell.angle_gamma   90.00
#
_symmetry.space_group_name_H-M   'P 1'
#
loop_
_entity.id
_entity.type
_entity.pdbx_description
1 polymer ?
#
loop_
_entity_poly.entity_id
_entity_poly.type
_entity_poly.pdbx_seq_one_letter_code
_entity_poly.pdbx_strand_id
1 'polypeptide(L)'
;MEPPDFLKKIVDFSRLMEGENRDNYDASDIAHWRAVYTDLIRFKEQLLGQTREHVQEVPDTQKELVGVDIPFLEAEMERLRKGLAFWESAQAKG
;
A
#
# COMPACT_ATOMS: atom_id res chain seq x y z
N MET A 1 -14.88 -9.07 21.24
CA MET A 1 -15.07 -7.66 20.87
C MET A 1 -14.71 -7.58 19.39
N GLU A 2 -15.65 -7.24 18.51
CA GLU A 2 -15.28 -7.00 17.11
C GLU A 2 -14.39 -5.76 17.03
N PRO A 3 -13.31 -5.80 16.22
CA PRO A 3 -12.45 -4.63 16.07
C PRO A 3 -13.25 -3.48 15.46
N PRO A 4 -13.08 -2.24 15.98
CA PRO A 4 -13.80 -1.07 15.48
C PRO A 4 -13.61 -0.88 13.97
N ASP A 5 -14.64 -0.34 13.31
CA ASP A 5 -14.79 -0.31 11.85
C ASP A 5 -13.63 0.40 11.11
N PHE A 6 -12.94 1.32 11.79
CA PHE A 6 -11.73 1.95 11.25
C PHE A 6 -10.56 0.98 11.16
N LEU A 7 -10.40 0.05 12.11
CA LEU A 7 -9.38 -1.00 12.03
C LEU A 7 -9.69 -1.96 10.88
N LYS A 8 -10.96 -2.29 10.64
CA LYS A 8 -11.36 -3.09 9.46
C LYS A 8 -11.06 -2.36 8.15
N LYS A 9 -11.31 -1.04 8.08
CA LYS A 9 -10.92 -0.21 6.93
C LYS A 9 -9.40 -0.12 6.76
N ILE A 10 -8.64 -0.08 7.84
CA ILE A 10 -7.16 -0.06 7.81
C ILE A 10 -6.61 -1.42 7.34
N VAL A 11 -7.29 -2.53 7.62
CA VAL A 11 -6.81 -3.90 7.41
C VAL A 11 -7.35 -4.55 6.12
N ASP A 12 -8.20 -3.87 5.35
CA ASP A 12 -8.56 -4.36 4.01
C ASP A 12 -7.43 -4.09 3.00
N PHE A 13 -6.49 -5.04 2.94
CA PHE A 13 -5.39 -5.03 1.98
C PHE A 13 -5.82 -5.42 0.55
N SER A 14 -7.11 -5.64 0.29
CA SER A 14 -7.64 -5.92 -1.04
C SER A 14 -8.37 -4.73 -1.67
N ARG A 15 -8.68 -3.69 -0.88
CA ARG A 15 -9.46 -2.53 -1.36
C ARG A 15 -8.76 -1.77 -2.48
N LEU A 16 -9.57 -1.17 -3.36
CA LEU A 16 -9.10 -0.19 -4.33
C LEU A 16 -8.71 1.13 -3.63
N MET A 17 -7.94 1.96 -4.33
CA MET A 17 -7.74 3.35 -3.90
C MET A 17 -9.05 4.12 -4.00
N GLU A 18 -9.21 5.14 -3.15
CA GLU A 18 -10.40 5.99 -3.21
C GLU A 18 -10.49 6.67 -4.58
N GLY A 19 -11.62 6.48 -5.28
CA GLY A 19 -11.83 7.00 -6.63
C GLY A 19 -11.29 6.11 -7.77
N GLU A 20 -10.59 5.02 -7.46
CA GLU A 20 -10.09 4.09 -8.47
C GLU A 20 -11.24 3.25 -9.06
N ASN A 21 -11.33 3.22 -10.38
CA ASN A 21 -12.29 2.41 -11.11
C ASN A 21 -11.56 1.46 -12.07
N ARG A 22 -11.64 0.15 -11.80
CA ARG A 22 -11.03 -0.89 -12.65
C ARG A 22 -11.97 -1.45 -13.72
N ASP A 23 -13.25 -1.09 -13.65
CA ASP A 23 -14.26 -1.58 -14.58
C ASP A 23 -14.37 -0.71 -15.84
N ASN A 24 -14.01 0.58 -15.73
CA ASN A 24 -13.98 1.51 -16.85
C ASN A 24 -12.90 2.57 -16.65
N TYR A 25 -12.03 2.73 -17.65
CA TYR A 25 -10.89 3.64 -17.59
C TYR A 25 -10.41 4.03 -19.00
N ASP A 26 -9.94 5.26 -19.13
CA ASP A 26 -9.29 5.75 -20.34
C ASP A 26 -7.75 5.77 -20.20
N ALA A 27 -7.06 6.28 -21.22
CA ALA A 27 -5.60 6.38 -21.22
C ALA A 27 -5.07 7.34 -20.12
N SER A 28 -5.84 8.37 -19.77
CA SER A 28 -5.50 9.32 -18.70
C SER A 28 -5.65 8.66 -17.34
N ASP A 29 -6.71 7.90 -17.10
CA ASP A 29 -6.91 7.12 -15.87
C ASP A 29 -5.77 6.12 -15.66
N ILE A 30 -5.39 5.38 -16.70
CA ILE A 30 -4.27 4.44 -16.62
C ILE A 30 -2.97 5.16 -16.22
N ALA A 31 -2.65 6.27 -16.90
CA ALA A 31 -1.44 7.03 -16.61
C ALA A 31 -1.46 7.61 -15.19
N HIS A 32 -2.61 8.13 -14.75
CA HIS A 32 -2.83 8.67 -13.42
C HIS A 32 -2.59 7.61 -12.34
N TRP A 33 -3.26 6.46 -12.43
CA TRP A 33 -3.16 5.43 -11.40
C TRP A 33 -1.78 4.75 -11.38
N ARG A 34 -1.10 4.60 -12.53
CA ARG A 34 0.31 4.17 -12.55
C ARG A 34 1.20 5.12 -11.74
N ALA A 35 1.02 6.42 -11.92
CA ALA A 35 1.79 7.43 -11.19
C ALA A 35 1.48 7.37 -9.68
N VAL A 36 0.20 7.37 -9.30
CA VAL A 36 -0.23 7.30 -7.90
C VAL A 36 0.33 6.07 -7.18
N TYR A 37 0.20 4.87 -7.78
CA TYR A 37 0.74 3.66 -7.18
C TYR A 37 2.26 3.68 -7.07
N THR A 38 2.96 4.17 -8.09
CA THR A 38 4.43 4.30 -8.08
C THR A 38 4.91 5.21 -6.96
N ASP A 39 4.26 6.37 -6.77
CA ASP A 39 4.64 7.34 -5.76
C ASP A 39 4.38 6.80 -4.34
N LEU A 40 3.24 6.13 -4.13
CA LEU A 40 2.91 5.52 -2.84
C LEU A 40 3.86 4.37 -2.48
N ILE A 41 4.24 3.55 -3.46
CA ILE A 41 5.24 2.48 -3.28
C ILE A 41 6.57 3.08 -2.85
N ARG A 42 7.07 4.09 -3.58
CA ARG A 42 8.35 4.75 -3.24
C ARG A 42 8.33 5.34 -1.84
N PHE A 43 7.25 6.04 -1.48
CA PHE A 43 7.08 6.61 -0.15
C PHE A 43 7.12 5.54 0.94
N LYS A 44 6.37 4.44 0.77
CA LYS A 44 6.35 3.35 1.76
C LYS A 44 7.66 2.58 1.84
N GLU A 45 8.39 2.42 0.73
CA GLU A 45 9.72 1.81 0.74
C GLU A 45 10.72 2.65 1.53
N GLN A 46 10.69 3.98 1.37
CA GLN A 46 11.49 4.90 2.17
C GLN A 46 11.14 4.81 3.67
N LEU A 47 9.84 4.84 3.99
CA LEU A 47 9.37 4.72 5.37
C LEU A 47 9.79 3.39 6.01
N LEU A 48 9.62 2.27 5.31
CA LEU A 48 10.02 0.96 5.80
C LEU A 48 11.53 0.86 6.02
N GLY A 49 12.33 1.45 5.13
CA GLY A 49 13.79 1.55 5.29
C GLY A 49 14.16 2.31 6.57
N GLN A 50 13.61 3.50 6.76
CA GLN A 50 13.84 4.32 7.96
C GLN A 50 13.40 3.61 9.24
N THR A 51 12.22 2.98 9.23
CA THR A 51 11.72 2.21 10.37
C THR A 51 12.67 1.07 10.72
N ARG A 52 13.15 0.30 9.73
CA ARG A 52 14.09 -0.80 9.97
C ARG A 52 15.43 -0.32 10.53
N GLU A 53 15.93 0.82 10.08
CA GLU A 53 17.16 1.44 10.60
C GLU A 53 16.98 1.89 12.06
N HIS A 54 15.90 2.61 12.39
CA HIS A 54 15.67 3.15 13.73
C HIS A 54 15.28 2.07 14.76
N VAL A 55 14.65 0.96 14.33
CA VAL A 55 14.38 -0.21 15.19
C VAL A 55 15.64 -0.80 15.79
N GLN A 56 16.80 -0.68 15.12
CA GLN A 56 18.06 -1.18 15.65
C GLN A 56 18.60 -0.34 16.82
N GLU A 57 18.12 0.90 16.96
CA GLU A 57 18.65 1.87 17.94
C GLU A 57 17.90 1.82 19.29
N VAL A 58 16.67 1.30 19.33
CA VAL A 58 15.83 1.27 20.53
C VAL A 58 15.26 -0.13 20.77
N PRO A 59 15.85 -0.94 21.68
CA PRO A 59 15.44 -2.33 21.91
C PRO A 59 13.98 -2.50 22.39
N ASP A 60 13.46 -1.51 23.13
CA ASP A 60 12.12 -1.60 23.73
C ASP A 60 10.99 -1.48 22.69
N THR A 61 11.21 -0.78 21.57
CA THR A 61 10.24 -0.67 20.47
C THR A 61 10.37 -1.81 19.46
N GLN A 62 11.46 -2.59 19.50
CA GLN A 62 11.74 -3.65 18.56
C GLN A 62 10.66 -4.74 18.52
N LYS A 63 10.08 -5.09 19.67
CA LYS A 63 9.03 -6.13 19.74
C LYS A 63 7.74 -5.71 19.03
N GLU A 64 7.30 -4.47 19.21
CA GLU A 64 6.07 -3.96 18.60
C GLU A 64 6.26 -3.72 17.10
N LEU A 65 7.38 -3.11 16.72
CA LEU A 65 7.72 -2.81 15.33
C LEU A 65 7.90 -4.09 14.49
N VAL A 66 8.58 -5.11 15.02
CA VAL A 66 8.75 -6.40 14.33
C VAL A 66 7.46 -7.22 14.35
N GLY A 67 6.69 -7.17 15.44
CA GLY A 67 5.50 -8.00 15.61
C GLY A 67 4.27 -7.49 14.85
N VAL A 68 4.16 -6.18 14.62
CA VAL A 68 2.93 -5.56 14.10
C VAL A 68 3.22 -4.65 12.92
N ASP A 69 4.08 -3.65 13.08
CA ASP A 69 4.22 -2.57 12.08
C ASP A 69 4.90 -3.03 10.79
N ILE A 70 5.97 -3.84 10.87
CA ILE A 70 6.66 -4.36 9.70
C ILE A 70 5.74 -5.28 8.87
N PRO A 71 5.09 -6.32 9.45
CA PRO A 71 4.13 -7.14 8.72
C PRO A 71 2.99 -6.34 8.10
N PHE A 72 2.50 -5.31 8.80
CA PHE A 72 1.47 -4.41 8.30
C PHE A 72 1.95 -3.63 7.06
N LEU A 73 3.13 -3.00 7.15
CA LEU A 73 3.71 -2.24 6.04
C LEU A 73 4.02 -3.14 4.84
N GLU A 74 4.46 -4.39 5.06
CA GLU A 74 4.70 -5.37 4.01
C GLU A 74 3.40 -5.79 3.30
N ALA A 75 2.32 -6.01 4.06
CA ALA A 75 1.00 -6.32 3.47
C ALA A 75 0.43 -5.14 2.66
N GLU A 76 0.57 -3.90 3.15
CA GLU A 76 0.21 -2.71 2.38
C GLU A 76 1.05 -2.58 1.10
N MET A 77 2.34 -2.88 1.16
CA MET A 77 3.23 -2.85 0.01
C MET A 77 2.85 -3.89 -1.04
N GLU A 78 2.51 -5.10 -0.63
CA GLU A 78 2.03 -6.14 -1.55
C GLU A 78 0.75 -5.70 -2.27
N ARG A 79 -0.21 -5.10 -1.55
CA ARG A 79 -1.42 -4.53 -2.12
C ARG A 79 -1.09 -3.48 -3.19
N LEU A 80 -0.23 -2.51 -2.86
CA LEU A 80 0.12 -1.44 -3.80
C LEU A 80 0.80 -1.99 -5.06
N ARG A 81 1.70 -2.97 -4.91
CA ARG A 81 2.37 -3.64 -6.04
C ARG A 81 1.38 -4.38 -6.94
N LYS A 82 0.40 -5.07 -6.37
CA LYS A 82 -0.69 -5.71 -7.16
C LYS A 82 -1.52 -4.67 -7.91
N GLY A 83 -1.81 -3.53 -7.28
CA GLY A 83 -2.50 -2.41 -7.93
C GLY A 83 -1.71 -1.80 -9.08
N LEU A 84 -0.41 -1.57 -8.89
CA LEU A 84 0.48 -1.11 -9.95
C LEU A 84 0.52 -2.11 -11.12
N ALA A 85 0.72 -3.39 -10.83
CA ALA A 85 0.77 -4.44 -11.85
C ALA A 85 -0.53 -4.51 -12.69
N PHE A 86 -1.70 -4.32 -12.05
CA PHE A 86 -2.97 -4.19 -12.78
C PHE A 86 -2.90 -3.06 -13.80
N TRP A 87 -2.56 -1.84 -13.35
CA TRP A 87 -2.52 -0.67 -14.23
C TRP A 87 -1.41 -0.72 -15.28
N GLU A 88 -0.27 -1.35 -14.99
CA GLU A 88 0.80 -1.61 -15.96
C GLU A 88 0.35 -2.56 -17.08
N SER A 89 -0.49 -3.55 -16.74
CA SER A 89 -1.07 -4.48 -17.72
C SER A 89 -2.30 -3.90 -18.45
N ALA A 90 -2.93 -2.85 -17.91
CA ALA A 90 -4.15 -2.27 -18.45
C ALA A 90 -3.93 -1.62 -19.83
N GLN A 91 -4.93 -1.78 -20.70
CA GLN A 91 -5.02 -1.15 -22.01
C GLN A 91 -6.30 -0.32 -22.08
N ALA A 92 -6.21 0.93 -22.54
CA ALA A 92 -7.34 1.85 -22.55
C ALA A 92 -8.53 1.23 -23.28
N LYS A 93 -9.72 1.35 -22.69
CA LYS A 93 -10.96 0.98 -23.39
C LYS A 93 -11.23 2.05 -24.44
N GLY A 94 -11.47 1.60 -25.67
CA GLY A 94 -11.79 2.46 -26.82
C GLY A 94 -13.19 3.05 -26.75
#